data_AF-A0A2R6RVX4-F1
#
_entry.id   AF-A0A2R6RVX4-F1
#
_cell.length_a   1.000
_cell.length_b   1.000
_cell.length_c   1.000
_cell.angle_alpha   90.00
_cell.angle_beta   90.00
_cell.angle_gamma   90.00
#
_symmetry.space_group_name_H-M   'P 1'
#
loop_
_entity.id
_entity.type
_entity.pdbx_description
1 polymer ?
#
loop_
_entity_poly.entity_id
_entity_poly.type
_entity_poly.pdbx_seq_one_letter_code
_entity_poly.pdbx_strand_id
1 'polypeptide(L)'
;MAGGTDDRARKAFSECLTETLHGKDLELVSPLRTLDEGVTGYVFDLVSLRDNIQADRLQSTTIPIQHAISETEQEVQKLIKTSLHPLPVGKPRVVHSALSPHEILRLIRDVGIDLFDAHWAQRAADIGIALDFRFPVVEVELNCPGPLRCASGKQNLGHNLFDVTYAHDHSRLASCFLDANSSQTSAPDTICPCGACSPRAPPNHIVHNSVDAIGTGPQGVGDVQTPFTRAYIHHLLHTHEMSSHTLLAMHNLSVLDAFFAGIRDVLGGPDAANTFALEIERFVATYDEQMDVFTQAHGAWARVERERGKGRLSRDKSDSTDLAVV
;
A
#
# COMPACT_ATOMS: atom_id res chain seq x y z
N MET A 1 -4.42 -10.37 -20.15
CA MET A 1 -4.89 -9.16 -20.86
C MET A 1 -4.83 -9.38 -22.36
N ALA A 2 -5.75 -8.78 -23.13
CA ALA A 2 -5.73 -8.91 -24.58
C ALA A 2 -4.36 -8.50 -25.16
N GLY A 3 -3.81 -9.31 -26.06
CA GLY A 3 -2.50 -9.09 -26.67
C GLY A 3 -1.28 -9.55 -25.86
N GLY A 4 -1.43 -10.02 -24.61
CA GLY A 4 -0.31 -10.63 -23.86
C GLY A 4 0.92 -9.73 -23.72
N THR A 5 2.11 -10.22 -24.11
CA THR A 5 3.38 -9.47 -24.22
C THR A 5 3.65 -8.92 -25.63
N ASP A 6 2.74 -9.16 -26.59
CA ASP A 6 2.91 -8.71 -27.97
C ASP A 6 2.34 -7.30 -28.18
N ASP A 7 3.24 -6.34 -28.46
CA ASP A 7 2.90 -4.95 -28.76
C ASP A 7 1.89 -4.80 -29.91
N ARG A 8 2.08 -5.56 -31.00
CA ARG A 8 1.21 -5.47 -32.19
C ARG A 8 -0.17 -5.99 -31.88
N ALA A 9 -0.26 -7.10 -31.16
CA ALA A 9 -1.53 -7.68 -30.76
C ALA A 9 -2.31 -6.75 -29.81
N ARG A 10 -1.62 -6.11 -28.86
CA ARG A 10 -2.21 -5.09 -27.96
C ARG A 10 -2.74 -3.88 -28.71
N LYS A 11 -1.93 -3.35 -29.63
CA LYS A 11 -2.32 -2.21 -30.45
C LYS A 11 -3.54 -2.55 -31.31
N ALA A 12 -3.52 -3.68 -32.03
CA ALA A 12 -4.62 -4.11 -32.88
C ALA A 12 -5.92 -4.32 -32.09
N PHE A 13 -5.85 -4.91 -30.89
CA PHE A 13 -7.01 -5.04 -30.01
C PHE A 13 -7.60 -3.68 -29.64
N SER A 14 -6.74 -2.73 -29.28
CA SER A 14 -7.16 -1.40 -28.82
C SER A 14 -7.73 -0.54 -29.97
N GLU A 15 -7.14 -0.64 -31.17
CA GLU A 15 -7.68 0.00 -32.38
C GLU A 15 -9.07 -0.54 -32.71
N CYS A 16 -9.28 -1.86 -32.62
CA CYS A 16 -10.58 -2.49 -32.88
C CYS A 16 -11.70 -1.96 -31.96
N LEU A 17 -11.40 -1.55 -30.72
CA LEU A 17 -12.40 -0.96 -29.83
C LEU A 17 -12.93 0.38 -30.35
N THR A 18 -12.11 1.11 -31.09
CA THR A 18 -12.43 2.45 -31.64
C THR A 18 -12.90 2.42 -33.09
N GLU A 19 -12.84 1.27 -33.75
CA GLU A 19 -13.33 1.10 -35.12
C GLU A 19 -14.86 1.23 -35.18
N THR A 20 -15.36 1.84 -36.24
CA THR A 20 -16.80 1.96 -36.48
C THR A 20 -17.35 0.60 -36.88
N LEU A 21 -18.36 0.13 -36.16
CA LEU A 21 -19.02 -1.14 -36.45
C LEU A 21 -19.96 -1.02 -37.64
N HIS A 22 -20.18 -2.14 -38.33
CA HIS A 22 -21.01 -2.20 -39.53
C HIS A 22 -21.94 -3.42 -39.52
N GLY A 23 -23.03 -3.34 -40.29
CA GLY A 23 -23.96 -4.46 -40.47
C GLY A 23 -24.57 -4.95 -39.15
N LYS A 24 -24.55 -6.26 -38.94
CA LYS A 24 -25.17 -6.92 -37.77
C LYS A 24 -24.55 -6.48 -36.45
N ASP A 25 -23.25 -6.22 -36.42
CA ASP A 25 -22.57 -5.84 -35.17
C ASP A 25 -23.03 -4.45 -34.70
N LEU A 26 -23.26 -3.53 -35.65
CA LEU A 26 -23.82 -2.20 -35.35
C LEU A 26 -25.26 -2.29 -34.85
N GLU A 27 -26.07 -3.20 -35.41
CA GLU A 27 -27.45 -3.42 -34.95
C GLU A 27 -27.48 -3.94 -33.50
N LEU A 28 -26.51 -4.78 -33.10
CA LEU A 28 -26.41 -5.34 -31.76
C LEU A 28 -26.03 -4.32 -30.68
N VAL A 29 -25.27 -3.28 -31.03
CA VAL A 29 -24.79 -2.28 -30.06
C VAL A 29 -25.51 -0.93 -30.14
N SER A 30 -26.54 -0.81 -30.97
CA SER A 30 -27.33 0.43 -31.11
C SER A 30 -27.79 0.94 -29.73
N PRO A 31 -27.59 2.23 -29.41
CA PRO A 31 -27.29 3.35 -30.31
C PRO A 31 -25.80 3.65 -30.53
N LEU A 32 -24.88 2.78 -30.06
CA LEU A 32 -23.44 3.00 -30.13
C LEU A 32 -22.87 2.76 -31.54
N ARG A 33 -21.75 3.40 -31.85
CA ARG A 33 -21.03 3.29 -33.14
C ARG A 33 -19.75 2.48 -33.04
N THR A 34 -19.12 2.47 -31.87
CA THR A 34 -17.90 1.72 -31.58
C THR A 34 -18.11 0.94 -30.27
N LEU A 35 -17.30 -0.08 -30.04
CA LEU A 35 -17.34 -0.81 -28.76
C LEU A 35 -16.90 0.07 -27.60
N ASP A 36 -15.93 0.95 -27.85
CA ASP A 36 -15.41 1.88 -26.85
C ASP A 36 -16.51 2.78 -26.27
N GLU A 37 -17.48 3.27 -27.06
CA GLU A 37 -18.57 4.11 -26.55
C GLU A 37 -19.38 3.45 -25.41
N GLY A 38 -19.41 2.11 -25.36
CA GLY A 38 -20.07 1.34 -24.29
C GLY A 38 -19.20 1.09 -23.05
N VAL A 39 -17.93 1.46 -23.09
CA VAL A 39 -16.95 1.21 -22.03
C VAL A 39 -16.71 2.48 -21.20
N THR A 40 -16.75 2.35 -19.88
CA THR A 40 -16.56 3.48 -18.94
C THR A 40 -15.09 3.80 -18.66
N GLY A 41 -14.18 2.84 -18.81
CA GLY A 41 -12.76 3.01 -18.49
C GLY A 41 -11.96 1.74 -18.77
N TYR A 42 -10.65 1.80 -18.52
CA TYR A 42 -9.72 0.72 -18.86
C TYR A 42 -9.07 0.16 -17.60
N VAL A 43 -9.02 -1.16 -17.47
CA VAL A 43 -8.46 -1.84 -16.29
C VAL A 43 -7.26 -2.67 -16.70
N PHE A 44 -6.15 -2.54 -15.96
CA PHE A 44 -4.94 -3.30 -16.14
C PHE A 44 -4.60 -4.06 -14.85
N ASP A 45 -4.55 -5.39 -14.94
CA ASP A 45 -4.04 -6.23 -13.85
C ASP A 45 -2.56 -6.52 -14.06
N LEU A 46 -1.72 -5.98 -13.17
CA LEU A 46 -0.27 -6.10 -13.29
C LEU A 46 0.27 -7.47 -12.86
N VAL A 47 -0.44 -8.26 -12.06
CA VAL A 47 0.00 -9.63 -11.71
C VAL A 47 0.00 -10.46 -12.98
N SER A 48 -1.16 -10.54 -13.64
CA SER A 48 -1.29 -11.25 -14.91
C SER A 48 -0.29 -10.77 -15.97
N LEU A 49 0.00 -9.46 -16.02
CA LEU A 49 0.96 -8.93 -16.99
C LEU A 49 2.38 -9.38 -16.70
N ARG A 50 2.82 -9.27 -15.45
CA ARG A 50 4.16 -9.68 -15.02
C ARG A 50 4.37 -11.18 -15.20
N ASP A 51 3.36 -11.99 -14.89
CA ASP A 51 3.43 -13.45 -15.08
C ASP A 51 3.65 -13.80 -16.56
N ASN A 52 2.97 -13.09 -17.48
CA ASN A 52 3.18 -13.28 -18.91
C ASN A 52 4.57 -12.83 -19.37
N ILE A 53 5.06 -11.67 -18.89
CA ILE A 53 6.42 -11.19 -19.19
C ILE A 53 7.47 -12.19 -18.70
N GLN A 54 7.32 -12.68 -17.46
CA GLN A 54 8.24 -13.64 -16.87
C GLN A 54 8.23 -14.97 -17.63
N ALA A 55 7.05 -15.46 -18.02
CA ALA A 55 6.93 -16.67 -18.82
C ALA A 55 7.62 -16.54 -20.20
N ASP A 56 7.47 -15.40 -20.87
CA ASP A 56 8.10 -15.12 -22.17
C ASP A 56 9.64 -15.02 -22.07
N ARG A 57 10.14 -14.40 -21.00
CA ARG A 57 11.59 -14.36 -20.70
C ARG A 57 12.18 -15.75 -20.45
N LEU A 58 11.48 -16.62 -19.74
CA LEU A 58 11.91 -17.99 -19.50
C LEU A 58 12.00 -18.81 -20.80
N GLN A 59 11.26 -18.43 -21.84
CA GLN A 59 11.30 -19.08 -23.16
C GLN A 59 12.43 -18.55 -24.05
N SER A 60 12.95 -17.35 -23.79
CA SER A 60 13.88 -16.60 -24.68
C SER A 60 15.38 -16.62 -24.30
N THR A 61 15.82 -17.45 -23.33
CA THR A 61 17.22 -17.79 -22.92
C THR A 61 17.96 -16.98 -21.81
N THR A 62 18.97 -17.67 -21.25
CA THR A 62 19.94 -17.43 -20.14
C THR A 62 20.53 -16.02 -19.99
N ILE A 63 19.95 -15.17 -19.14
CA ILE A 63 20.56 -13.91 -18.68
C ILE A 63 20.63 -13.89 -17.13
N PRO A 64 21.72 -13.40 -16.50
CA PRO A 64 21.83 -13.32 -15.03
C PRO A 64 20.81 -12.36 -14.40
N ILE A 65 20.31 -12.74 -13.23
CA ILE A 65 19.07 -12.26 -12.59
C ILE A 65 19.14 -10.83 -12.00
N GLN A 66 20.24 -10.09 -12.13
CA GLN A 66 20.50 -8.91 -11.30
C GLN A 66 19.93 -7.56 -11.78
N HIS A 67 19.37 -7.45 -13.00
CA HIS A 67 18.74 -6.21 -13.52
C HIS A 67 17.23 -6.32 -13.76
N ALA A 68 16.60 -7.42 -13.34
CA ALA A 68 15.28 -7.82 -13.83
C ALA A 68 14.12 -6.87 -13.47
N ILE A 69 14.13 -6.21 -12.30
CA ILE A 69 12.98 -5.45 -11.78
C ILE A 69 12.73 -4.18 -12.62
N SER A 70 13.76 -3.35 -12.82
CA SER A 70 13.65 -2.10 -13.59
C SER A 70 13.27 -2.38 -15.05
N GLU A 71 13.83 -3.44 -15.63
CA GLU A 71 13.48 -3.87 -16.99
C GLU A 71 12.02 -4.35 -17.09
N THR A 72 11.55 -5.13 -16.11
CA THR A 72 10.15 -5.57 -16.08
C THR A 72 9.19 -4.40 -15.91
N GLU A 73 9.51 -3.42 -15.06
CA GLU A 73 8.68 -2.21 -14.91
C GLU A 73 8.60 -1.40 -16.20
N GLN A 74 9.73 -1.20 -16.89
CA GLN A 74 9.76 -0.49 -18.18
C GLN A 74 8.94 -1.23 -19.24
N GLU A 75 9.02 -2.56 -19.28
CA GLU A 75 8.26 -3.40 -20.18
C GLU A 75 6.76 -3.35 -19.88
N VAL A 76 6.37 -3.42 -18.60
CA VAL A 76 4.99 -3.21 -18.15
C VAL A 76 4.46 -1.86 -18.62
N GLN A 77 5.19 -0.77 -18.36
CA GLN A 77 4.79 0.57 -18.78
C GLN A 77 4.64 0.68 -20.30
N LYS A 78 5.58 0.10 -21.06
CA LYS A 78 5.52 0.07 -22.52
C LYS A 78 4.25 -0.64 -23.00
N LEU A 79 3.94 -1.83 -22.48
CA LEU A 79 2.77 -2.61 -22.90
C LEU A 79 1.45 -1.91 -22.57
N ILE A 80 1.37 -1.23 -21.40
CA ILE A 80 0.19 -0.43 -21.04
C ILE A 80 0.05 0.75 -22.01
N LYS A 81 1.14 1.49 -22.28
CA LYS A 81 1.14 2.61 -23.25
C LYS A 81 0.70 2.17 -24.64
N THR A 82 1.22 1.04 -25.13
CA THR A 82 0.83 0.47 -26.42
C THR A 82 -0.68 0.21 -26.50
N SER A 83 -1.28 -0.22 -25.40
CA SER A 83 -2.74 -0.48 -25.32
C SER A 83 -3.54 0.81 -25.22
N LEU A 84 -3.04 1.81 -24.49
CA LEU A 84 -3.75 3.07 -24.27
C LEU A 84 -3.64 4.06 -25.44
N HIS A 85 -2.60 3.98 -26.27
CA HIS A 85 -2.34 4.96 -27.33
C HIS A 85 -3.52 5.17 -28.30
N PRO A 86 -4.24 4.13 -28.77
CA PRO A 86 -5.39 4.34 -29.67
C PRO A 86 -6.65 4.81 -28.94
N LEU A 87 -6.69 4.75 -27.62
CA LEU A 87 -7.91 4.89 -26.83
C LEU A 87 -8.12 6.33 -26.34
N PRO A 88 -9.39 6.79 -26.20
CA PRO A 88 -9.69 8.11 -25.66
C PRO A 88 -9.08 8.39 -24.29
N VAL A 89 -8.50 9.58 -24.15
CA VAL A 89 -7.88 10.06 -22.88
C VAL A 89 -8.90 10.48 -21.82
N GLY A 90 -10.16 10.69 -22.20
CA GLY A 90 -11.20 11.19 -21.30
C GLY A 90 -11.84 10.15 -20.38
N LYS A 91 -11.34 8.91 -20.37
CA LYS A 91 -11.89 7.81 -19.56
C LYS A 91 -10.89 7.37 -18.48
N PRO A 92 -11.38 7.04 -17.28
CA PRO A 92 -10.53 6.60 -16.18
C PRO A 92 -9.74 5.33 -16.53
N ARG A 93 -8.48 5.32 -16.11
CA ARG A 93 -7.54 4.21 -16.23
C ARG A 93 -7.25 3.65 -14.84
N VAL A 94 -7.55 2.38 -14.65
CA VAL A 94 -7.42 1.67 -13.38
C VAL A 94 -6.30 0.65 -13.50
N VAL A 95 -5.44 0.61 -12.49
CA VAL A 95 -4.42 -0.41 -12.33
C VAL A 95 -4.69 -1.18 -11.04
N HIS A 96 -4.60 -2.50 -11.12
CA HIS A 96 -4.58 -3.38 -9.95
C HIS A 96 -3.18 -3.96 -9.73
N SER A 97 -2.83 -4.18 -8.48
CA SER A 97 -1.60 -4.86 -8.05
C SER A 97 -0.31 -4.09 -8.36
N ALA A 98 -0.33 -2.76 -8.16
CA ALA A 98 0.91 -2.00 -8.04
C ALA A 98 1.72 -2.49 -6.83
N LEU A 99 3.04 -2.61 -6.98
CA LEU A 99 3.91 -3.25 -5.98
C LEU A 99 4.49 -2.27 -4.96
N SER A 100 4.65 -1.00 -5.33
CA SER A 100 5.32 0.00 -4.49
C SER A 100 4.81 1.42 -4.79
N PRO A 101 4.99 2.37 -3.85
CA PRO A 101 4.69 3.78 -4.12
C PRO A 101 5.55 4.36 -5.25
N HIS A 102 6.78 3.87 -5.44
CA HIS A 102 7.65 4.27 -6.55
C HIS A 102 7.04 3.90 -7.90
N GLU A 103 6.49 2.69 -8.02
CA GLU A 103 5.81 2.24 -9.24
C GLU A 103 4.54 3.06 -9.50
N ILE A 104 3.74 3.33 -8.46
CA ILE A 104 2.54 4.16 -8.55
C ILE A 104 2.88 5.54 -9.13
N LEU A 105 3.91 6.20 -8.60
CA LEU A 105 4.36 7.51 -9.07
C LEU A 105 4.77 7.49 -10.55
N ARG A 106 5.49 6.45 -11.00
CA ARG A 106 5.90 6.29 -12.41
C ARG A 106 4.71 6.00 -13.31
N LEU A 107 3.76 5.17 -12.87
CA LEU A 107 2.55 4.89 -13.65
C LEU A 107 1.69 6.15 -13.81
N ILE A 108 1.60 7.00 -12.79
CA ILE A 108 0.91 8.29 -12.89
C ILE A 108 1.67 9.21 -13.87
N ARG A 109 2.98 9.42 -13.68
CA ARG A 109 3.78 10.34 -14.49
C ARG A 109 3.89 9.92 -15.95
N ASP A 110 4.25 8.66 -16.17
CA ASP A 110 4.70 8.19 -17.47
C ASP A 110 3.56 7.63 -18.30
N VAL A 111 2.54 7.03 -17.68
CA VAL A 111 1.40 6.39 -18.36
C VAL A 111 0.11 7.22 -18.24
N GLY A 112 -0.08 7.91 -17.12
CA GLY A 112 -1.32 8.63 -16.80
C GLY A 112 -2.41 7.70 -16.30
N ILE A 113 -2.12 6.93 -15.26
CA ILE A 113 -3.10 6.08 -14.54
C ILE A 113 -3.80 6.91 -13.46
N ASP A 114 -5.11 6.70 -13.29
CA ASP A 114 -5.96 7.51 -12.40
C ASP A 114 -6.31 6.80 -11.09
N LEU A 115 -6.49 5.48 -11.12
CA LEU A 115 -6.98 4.70 -9.97
C LEU A 115 -6.10 3.48 -9.70
N PHE A 116 -5.88 3.22 -8.42
CA PHE A 116 -5.06 2.12 -7.91
C PHE A 116 -5.79 1.41 -6.76
N ASP A 117 -5.50 0.13 -6.58
CA ASP A 117 -5.87 -0.62 -5.38
C ASP A 117 -4.81 -0.44 -4.26
N ALA A 118 -5.21 -0.73 -3.02
CA ALA A 118 -4.38 -0.54 -1.83
C ALA A 118 -3.77 -1.85 -1.29
N HIS A 119 -3.74 -2.93 -2.08
CA HIS A 119 -3.39 -4.27 -1.61
C HIS A 119 -2.02 -4.29 -0.90
N TRP A 120 -0.99 -3.66 -1.47
CA TRP A 120 0.36 -3.74 -0.90
C TRP A 120 0.46 -3.10 0.50
N ALA A 121 -0.32 -2.04 0.78
CA ALA A 121 -0.37 -1.40 2.09
C ALA A 121 -1.08 -2.28 3.13
N GLN A 122 -2.09 -3.04 2.69
CA GLN A 122 -2.77 -4.03 3.51
C GLN A 122 -1.84 -5.23 3.81
N ARG A 123 -1.12 -5.71 2.80
CA ARG A 123 -0.10 -6.76 2.96
C ARG A 123 1.02 -6.33 3.91
N ALA A 124 1.39 -5.05 3.91
CA ALA A 124 2.33 -4.50 4.88
C ALA A 124 1.84 -4.71 6.32
N ALA A 125 0.55 -4.48 6.59
CA ALA A 125 -0.04 -4.73 7.91
C ALA A 125 -0.07 -6.22 8.27
N ASP A 126 -0.32 -7.11 7.31
CA ASP A 126 -0.31 -8.56 7.53
C ASP A 126 1.06 -9.09 7.98
N ILE A 127 2.14 -8.48 7.49
CA ILE A 127 3.51 -8.86 7.85
C ILE A 127 4.15 -7.95 8.90
N GLY A 128 3.37 -7.14 9.61
CA GLY A 128 3.85 -6.38 10.77
C GLY A 128 4.62 -5.10 10.42
N ILE A 129 4.37 -4.49 9.26
CA ILE A 129 4.97 -3.21 8.86
C ILE A 129 4.04 -2.05 9.16
N ALA A 130 4.55 -1.04 9.88
CA ALA A 130 3.96 0.29 9.94
C ALA A 130 4.61 1.20 8.90
N LEU A 131 3.86 1.63 7.88
CA LEU A 131 4.36 2.51 6.83
C LEU A 131 4.72 3.90 7.39
N ASP A 132 5.82 4.46 6.92
CA ASP A 132 6.33 5.76 7.37
C ASP A 132 7.06 6.46 6.22
N PHE A 133 6.27 6.95 5.26
CA PHE A 133 6.73 7.76 4.15
C PHE A 133 5.68 8.81 3.79
N ARG A 134 6.10 9.84 3.07
CA ARG A 134 5.21 10.90 2.60
C ARG A 134 5.60 11.35 1.20
N PHE A 135 4.62 11.85 0.46
CA PHE A 135 4.82 12.54 -0.81
C PHE A 135 4.03 13.85 -0.78
N PRO A 136 4.62 15.00 -1.14
CA PRO A 136 6.05 15.26 -1.31
C PRO A 136 6.91 14.85 -0.11
N VAL A 137 8.20 14.63 -0.34
CA VAL A 137 9.15 14.36 0.76
C VAL A 137 9.29 15.62 1.59
N VAL A 138 9.04 15.51 2.90
CA VAL A 138 9.23 16.62 3.82
C VAL A 138 10.36 16.29 4.78
N GLU A 139 11.38 17.16 4.80
CA GLU A 139 12.45 17.11 5.80
C GLU A 139 11.97 17.83 7.07
N VAL A 140 11.04 17.20 7.79
CA VAL A 140 10.69 17.68 9.14
C VAL A 140 11.47 16.84 10.14
N GLU A 141 12.34 17.49 10.90
CA GLU A 141 12.89 16.92 12.13
C GLU A 141 11.81 16.91 13.20
N LEU A 142 10.90 15.95 13.10
CA LEU A 142 10.03 15.61 14.20
C LEU A 142 10.86 14.80 15.20
N ASN A 143 10.74 15.07 16.51
CA ASN A 143 11.41 14.34 17.60
C ASN A 143 10.90 12.89 17.72
N CYS A 144 10.96 12.12 16.63
CA CYS A 144 10.55 10.74 16.49
C CYS A 144 11.47 10.08 15.47
N PRO A 145 12.22 9.02 15.85
CA PRO A 145 13.10 8.33 14.93
C PRO A 145 12.34 7.77 13.74
N GLY A 146 12.80 8.09 12.53
CA GLY A 146 12.27 7.53 11.29
C GLY A 146 12.68 6.07 11.07
N PRO A 147 12.29 5.49 9.91
CA PRO A 147 12.60 4.11 9.59
C PRO A 147 14.11 3.86 9.51
N LEU A 148 14.49 2.61 9.76
CA LEU A 148 15.84 2.16 9.51
C LEU A 148 16.20 2.39 8.03
N ARG A 149 17.47 2.66 7.77
CA ARG A 149 18.00 2.82 6.41
C ARG A 149 18.50 1.49 5.87
N CYS A 150 18.27 1.23 4.60
CA CYS A 150 18.82 0.07 3.91
C CYS A 150 20.33 0.27 3.63
N ALA A 151 21.00 -0.76 3.10
CA ALA A 151 22.44 -0.73 2.87
C ALA A 151 22.89 0.39 1.90
N SER A 152 22.00 0.84 1.02
CA SER A 152 22.25 1.97 0.10
C SER A 152 22.11 3.35 0.76
N GLY A 153 21.74 3.41 2.04
CA GLY A 153 21.53 4.63 2.81
C GLY A 153 20.15 5.26 2.67
N LYS A 154 19.27 4.72 1.81
CA LYS A 154 17.87 5.16 1.67
C LYS A 154 17.04 4.71 2.86
N GLN A 155 16.00 5.47 3.20
CA GLN A 155 15.06 5.12 4.26
C GLN A 155 14.15 3.99 3.81
N ASN A 156 13.92 2.99 4.66
CA ASN A 156 12.85 2.02 4.41
C ASN A 156 11.49 2.74 4.36
N LEU A 157 10.54 2.20 3.60
CA LEU A 157 9.17 2.74 3.51
C LEU A 157 8.36 2.57 4.81
N GLY A 158 8.91 1.94 5.83
CA GLY A 158 8.24 1.72 7.11
C GLY A 158 9.08 0.95 8.11
N HIS A 159 8.46 0.62 9.23
CA HIS A 159 9.05 -0.08 10.36
C HIS A 159 8.62 -1.55 10.37
N ASN A 160 9.58 -2.48 10.32
CA ASN A 160 9.32 -3.89 10.60
C ASN A 160 9.16 -4.09 12.12
N LEU A 161 7.92 -4.06 12.62
CA LEU A 161 7.66 -4.09 14.06
C LEU A 161 7.84 -5.46 14.72
N PHE A 162 8.15 -6.52 13.95
CA PHE A 162 8.65 -7.76 14.55
C PHE A 162 10.08 -7.65 15.08
N ASP A 163 10.85 -6.65 14.62
CA ASP A 163 12.24 -6.46 15.03
C ASP A 163 12.33 -6.09 16.52
N VAL A 164 13.31 -6.69 17.22
CA VAL A 164 13.51 -6.52 18.67
C VAL A 164 13.85 -5.08 19.06
N THR A 165 14.40 -4.30 18.14
CA THR A 165 14.69 -2.87 18.35
C THR A 165 13.45 -2.07 18.72
N TYR A 166 12.26 -2.51 18.30
CA TYR A 166 11.00 -1.84 18.62
C TYR A 166 10.39 -2.25 19.97
N ALA A 167 10.94 -3.25 20.68
CA ALA A 167 10.36 -3.77 21.93
C ALA A 167 10.19 -2.70 23.03
N HIS A 168 11.04 -1.67 23.01
CA HIS A 168 11.01 -0.55 23.95
C HIS A 168 10.92 0.80 23.22
N ASP A 169 10.53 0.80 21.95
CA ASP A 169 10.30 2.03 21.20
C ASP A 169 8.89 2.57 21.49
N HIS A 170 8.82 3.52 22.43
CA HIS A 170 7.57 4.18 22.81
C HIS A 170 7.21 5.36 21.88
N SER A 171 7.87 5.51 20.73
CA SER A 171 7.54 6.55 19.76
C SER A 171 6.32 6.19 18.90
N ARG A 172 5.86 7.19 18.12
CA ARG A 172 4.72 7.11 17.20
C ARG A 172 4.94 6.07 16.11
N LEU A 173 3.87 5.56 15.51
CA LEU A 173 3.97 4.58 14.41
C LEU A 173 4.70 5.13 13.17
N ALA A 174 4.53 6.42 12.86
CA ALA A 174 5.24 7.11 11.80
C ALA A 174 5.91 8.37 12.33
N SER A 175 7.15 8.58 11.92
CA SER A 175 7.91 9.79 12.19
C SER A 175 7.36 10.97 11.40
N CYS A 176 6.93 10.75 10.15
CA CYS A 176 6.45 11.82 9.25
C CYS A 176 5.02 12.31 9.53
N PHE A 177 4.31 11.70 10.50
CA PHE A 177 2.97 12.12 10.93
C PHE A 177 2.88 12.29 12.45
N LEU A 178 2.34 13.42 12.90
CA LEU A 178 1.93 13.67 14.28
C LEU A 178 0.69 12.85 14.65
N ASP A 179 0.52 12.61 15.93
CA ASP A 179 -0.75 12.17 16.52
C ASP A 179 -1.58 13.37 16.98
N ALA A 180 -2.89 13.19 17.10
CA ALA A 180 -3.81 14.24 17.53
C ALA A 180 -3.56 14.74 18.96
N ASN A 181 -2.86 13.99 19.80
CA ASN A 181 -2.56 14.40 21.18
C ASN A 181 -1.34 15.34 21.20
N SER A 182 -0.34 15.05 20.37
CA SER A 182 0.88 15.85 20.20
C SER A 182 0.68 17.09 19.31
N SER A 183 -0.39 17.17 18.54
CA SER A 183 -0.62 18.22 17.54
C SER A 183 -1.14 19.55 18.08
N GLN A 184 -1.23 19.74 19.41
CA GLN A 184 -1.76 20.97 20.03
C GLN A 184 -0.96 22.25 19.69
N THR A 185 0.11 22.17 18.88
CA THR A 185 1.01 23.28 18.54
C THR A 185 1.38 23.43 17.05
N SER A 186 0.86 22.61 16.12
CA SER A 186 1.30 22.62 14.71
C SER A 186 0.17 22.47 13.67
N ALA A 187 0.46 22.87 12.43
CA ALA A 187 -0.49 22.93 11.30
C ALA A 187 -1.12 21.55 10.96
N PRO A 188 -2.39 21.53 10.50
CA PRO A 188 -3.23 20.33 10.39
C PRO A 188 -2.73 19.25 9.41
N ASP A 189 -1.93 19.61 8.40
CA ASP A 189 -1.56 18.68 7.31
C ASP A 189 -0.63 17.54 7.74
N THR A 190 -0.19 17.52 9.00
CA THR A 190 0.80 16.57 9.50
C THR A 190 0.22 15.52 10.45
N ILE A 191 -1.09 15.49 10.71
CA ILE A 191 -1.68 14.57 11.69
C ILE A 191 -2.18 13.29 11.02
N CYS A 192 -1.80 12.11 11.52
CA CYS A 192 -2.39 10.85 11.09
C CYS A 192 -3.76 10.66 11.77
N PRO A 193 -4.89 10.64 11.04
CA PRO A 193 -6.24 10.61 11.63
C PRO A 193 -6.68 9.21 12.07
N CYS A 194 -5.85 8.18 11.87
CA CYS A 194 -6.24 6.79 12.06
C CYS A 194 -6.50 6.47 13.54
N GLY A 195 -7.32 5.45 13.82
CA GLY A 195 -7.62 5.02 15.20
C GLY A 195 -6.41 4.50 15.99
N ALA A 196 -5.29 4.19 15.32
CA ALA A 196 -4.06 3.78 15.98
C ALA A 196 -3.22 4.98 16.46
N CYS A 197 -3.08 5.99 15.60
CA CYS A 197 -2.28 7.19 15.89
C CYS A 197 -3.09 8.26 16.59
N SER A 198 -4.39 8.37 16.36
CA SER A 198 -5.25 9.41 16.94
C SER A 198 -6.55 8.80 17.48
N PRO A 199 -6.47 7.89 18.48
CA PRO A 199 -7.65 7.30 19.08
C PRO A 199 -8.52 8.38 19.73
N ARG A 200 -9.84 8.21 19.63
CA ARG A 200 -10.82 9.15 20.19
C ARG A 200 -11.80 8.40 21.05
N ALA A 201 -12.19 9.01 22.18
CA ALA A 201 -13.24 8.48 23.02
C ALA A 201 -14.56 8.42 22.21
N PRO A 202 -15.32 7.31 22.30
CA PRO A 202 -16.61 7.22 21.64
C PRO A 202 -17.57 8.27 22.22
N PRO A 203 -18.49 8.81 21.41
CA PRO A 203 -19.40 9.85 21.88
C PRO A 203 -20.42 9.34 22.90
N ASN A 204 -20.69 8.03 22.89
CA ASN A 204 -21.63 7.37 23.78
C ASN A 204 -20.99 6.06 24.29
N HIS A 205 -21.18 5.78 25.57
CA HIS A 205 -20.80 4.51 26.18
C HIS A 205 -22.05 3.68 26.43
N ILE A 206 -21.98 2.38 26.11
CA ILE A 206 -23.02 1.43 26.51
C ILE A 206 -22.76 1.07 27.98
N VAL A 207 -23.65 1.52 28.86
CA VAL A 207 -23.58 1.22 30.31
C VAL A 207 -24.32 -0.09 30.55
N HIS A 208 -23.60 -1.13 30.95
CA HIS A 208 -24.17 -2.43 31.28
C HIS A 208 -24.51 -2.52 32.79
N ASN A 209 -23.81 -1.77 33.64
CA ASN A 209 -24.13 -1.63 35.07
C ASN A 209 -23.67 -0.26 35.62
N SER A 210 -24.20 0.11 36.80
CA SER A 210 -23.80 1.25 37.62
C SER A 210 -22.30 1.39 37.90
N VAL A 211 -21.52 0.31 37.82
CA VAL A 211 -20.06 0.32 37.97
C VAL A 211 -19.37 0.93 36.74
N ASP A 212 -19.93 0.79 35.54
CA ASP A 212 -19.34 1.34 34.32
C ASP A 212 -19.33 2.87 34.36
N ALA A 213 -20.31 3.48 35.03
CA ALA A 213 -20.41 4.92 35.25
C ALA A 213 -19.26 5.47 36.12
N ILE A 214 -18.56 4.62 36.87
CA ILE A 214 -17.41 5.01 37.72
C ILE A 214 -16.13 5.11 36.86
N GLY A 215 -16.01 4.30 35.81
CA GLY A 215 -14.85 4.29 34.90
C GLY A 215 -14.92 5.34 33.80
N THR A 216 -16.12 5.77 33.43
CA THR A 216 -16.35 6.90 32.53
C THR A 216 -16.19 8.20 33.31
N GLY A 217 -14.95 8.64 33.56
CA GLY A 217 -14.69 10.00 34.07
C GLY A 217 -15.32 11.09 33.16
N PRO A 218 -15.17 12.38 33.48
CA PRO A 218 -15.63 13.48 32.63
C PRO A 218 -14.75 13.60 31.38
N GLN A 219 -14.73 12.57 30.54
CA GLN A 219 -14.13 12.61 29.22
C GLN A 219 -15.15 13.32 28.32
N GLY A 220 -14.74 14.43 27.73
CA GLY A 220 -15.51 15.10 26.71
C GLY A 220 -15.78 14.14 25.55
N VAL A 221 -16.97 14.23 24.99
CA VAL A 221 -17.32 13.54 23.73
C VAL A 221 -16.27 13.90 22.68
N GLY A 222 -15.52 12.92 22.18
CA GLY A 222 -14.50 13.12 21.16
C GLY A 222 -13.13 13.56 21.65
N ASP A 223 -12.87 13.49 22.97
CA ASP A 223 -11.55 13.72 23.56
C ASP A 223 -10.52 12.79 22.91
N VAL A 224 -9.35 13.39 22.61
CA VAL A 224 -8.22 12.67 22.03
C VAL A 224 -7.60 11.80 23.12
N GLN A 225 -7.43 10.52 22.81
CA GLN A 225 -6.78 9.56 23.67
C GLN A 225 -5.30 9.43 23.33
N THR A 226 -4.53 8.80 24.23
CA THR A 226 -3.12 8.53 24.00
C THR A 226 -2.91 7.60 22.80
N PRO A 227 -2.00 7.94 21.88
CA PRO A 227 -1.68 7.11 20.71
C PRO A 227 -1.08 5.76 21.11
N PHE A 228 -1.28 4.75 20.25
CA PHE A 228 -0.55 3.49 20.38
C PHE A 228 0.90 3.66 19.92
N THR A 229 1.83 2.98 20.60
CA THR A 229 3.26 3.06 20.34
C THR A 229 3.77 1.87 19.53
N ARG A 230 4.95 2.03 18.91
CA ARG A 230 5.62 0.92 18.20
C ARG A 230 5.85 -0.29 19.11
N ALA A 231 6.29 -0.07 20.36
CA ALA A 231 6.47 -1.11 21.37
C ALA A 231 5.18 -1.87 21.69
N TYR A 232 4.06 -1.17 21.76
CA TYR A 232 2.77 -1.82 21.98
C TYR A 232 2.37 -2.71 20.81
N ILE A 233 2.50 -2.24 19.58
CA ILE A 233 2.21 -3.06 18.40
C ILE A 233 3.18 -4.23 18.27
N HIS A 234 4.48 -4.02 18.54
CA HIS A 234 5.48 -5.09 18.63
C HIS A 234 5.04 -6.19 19.60
N HIS A 235 4.60 -5.80 20.81
CA HIS A 235 4.06 -6.75 21.78
C HIS A 235 2.86 -7.53 21.21
N LEU A 236 1.86 -6.86 20.65
CA LEU A 236 0.66 -7.50 20.08
C LEU A 236 1.00 -8.49 18.94
N LEU A 237 1.98 -8.16 18.11
CA LEU A 237 2.44 -9.04 17.04
C LEU A 237 3.07 -10.33 17.58
N HIS A 238 3.89 -10.22 18.63
CA HIS A 238 4.53 -11.38 19.28
C HIS A 238 3.56 -12.18 20.16
N THR A 239 2.49 -11.58 20.66
CA THR A 239 1.42 -12.29 21.38
C THR A 239 0.31 -12.81 20.47
N HIS A 240 0.40 -12.58 19.15
CA HIS A 240 -0.60 -12.99 18.14
C HIS A 240 -2.00 -12.43 18.40
N GLU A 241 -2.08 -11.21 18.92
CA GLU A 241 -3.33 -10.48 19.09
C GLU A 241 -3.78 -9.93 17.72
N MET A 242 -4.99 -10.30 17.29
CA MET A 242 -5.55 -9.89 15.99
C MET A 242 -5.68 -8.36 15.85
N SER A 243 -5.74 -7.64 16.97
CA SER A 243 -5.79 -6.18 17.02
C SER A 243 -4.54 -5.51 16.40
N SER A 244 -3.38 -6.19 16.40
CA SER A 244 -2.16 -5.69 15.76
C SER A 244 -2.38 -5.39 14.27
N HIS A 245 -2.96 -6.34 13.53
CA HIS A 245 -3.25 -6.18 12.11
C HIS A 245 -4.27 -5.07 11.85
N THR A 246 -5.31 -4.95 12.68
CA THR A 246 -6.30 -3.89 12.55
C THR A 246 -5.68 -2.50 12.74
N LEU A 247 -4.85 -2.33 13.78
CA LEU A 247 -4.18 -1.05 14.06
C LEU A 247 -3.19 -0.68 12.95
N LEU A 248 -2.42 -1.65 12.45
CA LEU A 248 -1.51 -1.46 11.33
C LEU A 248 -2.24 -1.14 10.03
N ALA A 249 -3.35 -1.82 9.73
CA ALA A 249 -4.15 -1.56 8.53
C ALA A 249 -4.75 -0.14 8.56
N MET A 250 -5.31 0.28 9.70
CA MET A 250 -5.81 1.65 9.89
C MET A 250 -4.71 2.69 9.60
N HIS A 251 -3.52 2.48 10.15
CA HIS A 251 -2.37 3.37 9.96
C HIS A 251 -1.89 3.37 8.50
N ASN A 252 -1.60 2.20 7.94
CA ASN A 252 -1.03 2.06 6.59
C ASN A 252 -1.97 2.61 5.50
N LEU A 253 -3.28 2.39 5.63
CA LEU A 253 -4.26 2.97 4.70
C LEU A 253 -4.34 4.49 4.83
N SER A 254 -4.18 5.04 6.03
CA SER A 254 -4.15 6.50 6.23
C SER A 254 -2.87 7.14 5.65
N VAL A 255 -1.73 6.45 5.76
CA VAL A 255 -0.48 6.85 5.10
C VAL A 255 -0.65 6.85 3.57
N LEU A 256 -1.29 5.82 3.03
CA LEU A 256 -1.56 5.73 1.59
C LEU A 256 -2.52 6.82 1.11
N ASP A 257 -3.57 7.12 1.87
CA ASP A 257 -4.50 8.22 1.56
C ASP A 257 -3.78 9.57 1.55
N ALA A 258 -2.94 9.84 2.57
CA ALA A 258 -2.12 11.04 2.62
C ALA A 258 -1.11 11.13 1.46
N PHE A 259 -0.54 10.00 1.04
CA PHE A 259 0.33 9.91 -0.13
C PHE A 259 -0.42 10.31 -1.41
N PHE A 260 -1.61 9.76 -1.66
CA PHE A 260 -2.41 10.16 -2.82
C PHE A 260 -2.93 11.60 -2.73
N ALA A 261 -3.23 12.11 -1.52
CA ALA A 261 -3.57 13.51 -1.32
C ALA A 261 -2.41 14.42 -1.75
N GLY A 262 -1.19 14.14 -1.29
CA GLY A 262 -0.03 14.91 -1.69
C GLY A 262 0.30 14.82 -3.18
N ILE A 263 0.05 13.68 -3.84
CA ILE A 263 0.13 13.59 -5.31
C ILE A 263 -0.84 14.56 -5.97
N ARG A 264 -2.11 14.56 -5.54
CA ARG A 264 -3.14 15.46 -6.09
C ARG A 264 -2.80 16.93 -5.84
N ASP A 265 -2.25 17.25 -4.68
CA ASP A 265 -1.84 18.61 -4.34
C ASP A 265 -0.71 19.10 -5.25
N VAL A 266 0.30 18.26 -5.51
CA VAL A 266 1.39 18.58 -6.45
C VAL A 266 0.85 18.76 -7.87
N LEU A 267 -0.03 17.86 -8.32
CA LEU A 267 -0.61 17.91 -9.66
C LEU A 267 -1.60 19.08 -9.84
N GLY A 268 -2.20 19.58 -8.76
CA GLY A 268 -3.08 20.75 -8.76
C GLY A 268 -2.32 22.10 -8.76
N GLY A 269 -1.00 22.07 -8.56
CA GLY A 269 -0.15 23.27 -8.52
C GLY A 269 0.23 23.82 -9.90
N PRO A 270 0.82 25.04 -9.94
CA PRO A 270 1.43 25.57 -11.16
C PRO A 270 2.64 24.71 -11.56
N ASP A 271 2.86 24.56 -12.88
CA ASP A 271 3.95 23.74 -13.43
C ASP A 271 3.96 22.28 -12.96
N ALA A 272 2.75 21.73 -12.75
CA ALA A 272 2.49 20.40 -12.21
C ALA A 272 3.38 19.29 -12.77
N ALA A 273 3.62 19.27 -14.09
CA ALA A 273 4.42 18.22 -14.73
C ALA A 273 5.89 18.23 -14.25
N ASN A 274 6.53 19.41 -14.21
CA ASN A 274 7.92 19.54 -13.80
C ASN A 274 8.08 19.36 -12.28
N THR A 275 7.18 19.96 -11.49
CA THR A 275 7.19 19.81 -10.03
C THR A 275 6.97 18.35 -9.64
N PHE A 276 6.04 17.66 -10.28
CA PHE A 276 5.79 16.25 -10.02
C PHE A 276 7.00 15.38 -10.38
N ALA A 277 7.65 15.64 -11.52
CA ALA A 277 8.87 14.92 -11.89
C ALA A 277 10.00 15.11 -10.86
N LEU A 278 10.22 16.33 -10.40
CA LEU A 278 11.23 16.65 -9.39
C LEU A 278 10.93 15.98 -8.03
N GLU A 279 9.68 16.01 -7.58
CA GLU A 279 9.29 15.37 -6.33
C GLU A 279 9.38 13.84 -6.41
N ILE A 280 9.15 13.24 -7.58
CA ILE A 280 9.41 11.81 -7.81
C ILE A 280 10.89 11.49 -7.67
N GLU A 281 11.77 12.29 -8.27
CA GLU A 281 13.23 12.10 -8.13
C GLU A 281 13.66 12.20 -6.67
N ARG A 282 13.13 13.18 -5.93
CA ARG A 282 13.38 13.33 -4.49
C ARG A 282 12.87 12.13 -3.69
N PHE A 283 11.68 11.62 -4.02
CA PHE A 283 11.09 10.44 -3.38
C PHE A 283 11.96 9.19 -3.62
N VAL A 284 12.37 8.95 -4.86
CA VAL A 284 13.26 7.84 -5.25
C VAL A 284 14.63 7.96 -4.58
N ALA A 285 15.16 9.17 -4.41
CA ALA A 285 16.43 9.40 -3.72
C ALA A 285 16.32 9.15 -2.19
N THR A 286 15.16 9.41 -1.61
CA THR A 286 14.94 9.34 -0.15
C THR A 286 14.58 7.92 0.31
N TYR A 287 13.62 7.29 -0.35
CA TYR A 287 13.04 6.02 0.08
C TYR A 287 13.53 4.83 -0.74
N ASP A 288 13.72 3.71 -0.05
CA ASP A 288 14.12 2.44 -0.63
C ASP A 288 13.04 1.90 -1.56
N GLU A 289 13.43 1.67 -2.81
CA GLU A 289 12.58 1.14 -3.87
C GLU A 289 12.54 -0.38 -3.87
N GLN A 290 13.59 -1.03 -3.36
CA GLN A 290 13.70 -2.49 -3.38
C GLN A 290 12.76 -3.17 -2.38
N MET A 291 12.08 -2.39 -1.54
CA MET A 291 11.15 -2.88 -0.53
C MET A 291 11.84 -3.88 0.42
N ASP A 292 13.11 -3.63 0.77
CA ASP A 292 13.92 -4.56 1.59
C ASP A 292 13.24 -4.87 2.93
N VAL A 293 12.56 -3.88 3.49
CA VAL A 293 11.77 -4.03 4.73
C VAL A 293 10.65 -5.05 4.59
N PHE A 294 10.03 -5.19 3.42
CA PHE A 294 8.98 -6.20 3.17
C PHE A 294 9.56 -7.61 3.19
N THR A 295 10.72 -7.81 2.55
CA THR A 295 11.41 -9.09 2.57
C THR A 295 11.81 -9.49 3.99
N GLN A 296 12.37 -8.55 4.76
CA GLN A 296 12.77 -8.76 6.15
C GLN A 296 11.57 -9.05 7.06
N ALA A 297 10.50 -8.27 6.96
CA ALA A 297 9.30 -8.42 7.75
C ALA A 297 8.58 -9.74 7.45
N HIS A 298 8.48 -10.13 6.18
CA HIS A 298 7.92 -11.42 5.79
C HIS A 298 8.69 -12.59 6.41
N GLY A 299 10.03 -12.53 6.41
CA GLY A 299 10.87 -13.53 7.08
C GLY A 299 10.66 -13.57 8.60
N ALA A 300 10.49 -12.40 9.23
CA ALA A 300 10.22 -12.30 10.66
C ALA A 300 8.83 -12.85 11.03
N TRP A 301 7.80 -12.45 10.28
CA TRP A 301 6.44 -12.97 10.38
C TRP A 301 6.39 -14.49 10.23
N ALA A 302 7.02 -15.03 9.19
CA ALA A 302 7.05 -16.48 8.94
C ALA A 302 7.72 -17.26 10.08
N ARG A 303 8.76 -16.69 10.71
CA ARG A 303 9.41 -17.29 11.88
C ARG A 303 8.47 -17.33 13.08
N VAL A 304 7.79 -16.23 13.38
CA VAL A 304 6.85 -16.08 14.50
C VAL A 304 5.64 -17.03 14.32
N GLU A 305 5.05 -17.09 13.13
CA GLU A 305 3.97 -18.04 12.83
C GLU A 305 4.40 -19.50 12.95
N ARG A 306 5.63 -19.83 12.54
CA ARG A 306 6.18 -21.18 12.72
C ARG A 306 6.38 -21.53 14.19
N GLU A 307 6.83 -20.59 15.02
CA GLU A 307 7.01 -20.78 16.46
C GLU A 307 5.67 -20.99 17.17
N ARG A 308 4.64 -20.21 16.80
CA ARG A 308 3.26 -20.44 17.22
C ARG A 308 2.75 -21.83 16.83
N GLY A 309 2.95 -22.23 15.57
CA GLY A 309 2.54 -23.54 15.07
C GLY A 309 3.16 -24.68 15.88
N LYS A 310 4.43 -24.56 16.25
CA LYS A 310 5.10 -25.50 17.16
C LYS A 310 4.47 -25.51 18.55
N GLY A 311 4.19 -24.34 19.12
CA GLY A 311 3.54 -24.20 20.42
C GLY A 311 2.12 -24.79 20.47
N ARG A 312 1.34 -24.60 19.40
CA ARG A 312 0.01 -25.22 19.23
C ARG A 312 0.11 -26.74 19.14
N LEU A 313 1.01 -27.25 18.29
CA LEU A 313 1.23 -28.70 18.15
C LEU A 313 1.76 -29.35 19.44
N SER A 314 2.56 -28.64 20.25
CA SER A 314 2.99 -29.16 21.55
C SER A 314 1.85 -29.20 22.57
N ARG A 315 0.94 -28.21 22.56
CA ARG A 315 -0.25 -28.18 23.44
C ARG A 315 -1.26 -29.26 23.04
N ASP A 316 -1.51 -29.42 21.75
CA ASP A 316 -2.42 -30.46 21.24
C ASP A 316 -1.86 -31.88 21.53
N LYS A 317 -0.53 -32.05 21.54
CA LYS A 317 0.12 -33.30 21.94
C LYS A 317 0.04 -33.56 23.44
N SER A 318 0.22 -32.55 24.30
CA SER A 318 0.06 -32.73 25.75
C SER A 318 -1.38 -33.06 26.13
N ASP A 319 -2.36 -32.36 25.52
CA ASP A 319 -3.78 -32.58 25.79
C ASP A 319 -4.24 -33.98 25.31
N SER A 320 -3.71 -34.48 24.19
CA SER A 320 -4.00 -35.84 23.71
C SER A 320 -3.32 -36.94 24.54
N THR A 321 -2.15 -36.67 25.14
CA THR A 321 -1.54 -37.61 26.09
C THR A 321 -2.26 -37.63 27.44
N ASP A 322 -2.79 -36.49 27.92
CA ASP A 322 -3.54 -36.44 29.18
C ASP A 322 -4.93 -37.08 29.05
N LEU A 323 -5.55 -37.04 27.87
CA LEU A 323 -6.79 -37.76 27.55
C LEU A 323 -6.61 -39.28 27.41
N ALA A 324 -5.38 -39.79 27.26
CA ALA A 324 -5.09 -41.21 27.11
C ALA A 324 -4.74 -41.91 28.44
N VAL A 325 -4.75 -41.18 29.57
CA VAL A 325 -4.39 -41.67 30.91
C VAL A 325 -5.60 -41.76 31.86
N VAL A 326 -6.83 -41.55 31.36
CA VAL A 326 -8.09 -41.72 32.12
C VAL A 326 -8.88 -42.93 31.65
#